data_AF-A0A199VG04-F1
#
_entry.id   AF-A0A199VG04-F1
#
_cell.length_a   1.000
_cell.length_b   1.000
_cell.length_c   1.000
_cell.angle_alpha   90.00
_cell.angle_beta   90.00
_cell.angle_gamma   90.00
#
_symmetry.space_group_name_H-M   'P 1'
#
loop_
_entity.id
_entity.type
_entity.pdbx_description
1 polymer ?
#
loop_
_entity_poly.entity_id
_entity_poly.type
_entity_poly.pdbx_seq_one_letter_code
_entity_poly.pdbx_strand_id
1 'polypeptide(L)'
;GNDRRYLFIGIDDTMSIGIRGPSNLFGHPTDKRIDVVESELQYWDNSTALITKVVFGHFPMSFTASSKTGTRYENVSAYICGHLHAKLSKKLWRLHMVETASDSRDRKRVHNFWEWELGDWKESKLIRILALDGEAVSFLDLELEQEFPTTILITYPTDSRSMNTITTDRHSIRNDISALVFSHHIILNVTAKVFDSSSNFKIVEEIPLQLVTSSSSTVYKPLFHAKWNAESYKSTSPTRYWVQVFALDSQGKQILSEPRPFSVDGKLICTALMWAYGAAPVALSPALCWVPPLLLVAAVYSTATTAELTLCNIT
;
A
#
# COMPACT_ATOMS: atom_id res chain seq x y z
N GLY A 1 4.23 -0.45 -20.91
CA GLY A 1 4.65 -1.48 -21.88
C GLY A 1 3.44 -2.30 -22.24
N ASN A 2 3.28 -2.66 -23.52
CA ASN A 2 2.04 -3.17 -24.15
C ASN A 2 1.46 -4.49 -23.62
N ASP A 3 1.99 -5.07 -22.53
CA ASP A 3 1.60 -6.40 -22.03
C ASP A 3 1.07 -6.41 -20.58
N ARG A 4 0.90 -5.23 -19.98
CA ARG A 4 0.29 -5.09 -18.65
C ARG A 4 -1.05 -4.40 -18.76
N ARG A 5 -2.06 -4.97 -18.11
CA ARG A 5 -3.41 -4.40 -18.03
C ARG A 5 -3.82 -4.25 -16.58
N TYR A 6 -4.67 -3.27 -16.33
CA TYR A 6 -5.24 -3.03 -15.01
C TYR A 6 -6.75 -3.26 -15.10
N LEU A 7 -7.26 -4.11 -14.21
CA LEU A 7 -8.68 -4.39 -14.07
C LEU A 7 -9.16 -3.68 -12.80
N PHE A 8 -10.16 -2.82 -12.95
CA PHE A 8 -10.77 -2.08 -11.84
C PHE A 8 -12.17 -2.61 -11.61
N ILE A 9 -12.46 -3.11 -10.40
CA ILE A 9 -13.79 -3.62 -10.03
C ILE A 9 -14.28 -2.91 -8.78
N GLY A 10 -15.48 -2.34 -8.85
CA GLY A 10 -16.16 -1.78 -7.68
C GLY A 10 -17.12 -2.81 -7.07
N ILE A 11 -17.06 -2.97 -5.76
CA ILE A 11 -17.97 -3.82 -4.98
C ILE A 11 -18.82 -2.96 -4.05
N ASP A 12 -20.07 -3.38 -3.87
CA ASP A 12 -21.01 -2.79 -2.93
C ASP A 12 -21.52 -3.85 -1.96
N ASP A 13 -20.97 -3.81 -0.76
CA ASP A 13 -21.35 -4.69 0.36
C ASP A 13 -22.31 -4.01 1.34
N THR A 14 -22.94 -2.90 0.94
CA THR A 14 -23.97 -2.27 1.77
C THR A 14 -25.22 -3.16 1.85
N MET A 15 -25.87 -3.13 3.02
CA MET A 15 -27.15 -3.80 3.21
C MET A 15 -28.25 -3.10 2.42
N SER A 16 -29.11 -3.87 1.75
CA SER A 16 -30.28 -3.33 1.04
C SER A 16 -31.32 -2.71 1.97
N ILE A 17 -31.35 -3.12 3.24
CA ILE A 17 -32.23 -2.59 4.29
C ILE A 17 -31.33 -2.14 5.44
N GLY A 18 -31.05 -0.84 5.51
CA GLY A 18 -30.24 -0.26 6.58
C GLY A 18 -31.06 -0.02 7.84
N ILE A 19 -30.77 -0.75 8.91
CA ILE A 19 -31.13 -0.27 10.25
C ILE A 19 -30.12 0.85 10.55
N ARG A 20 -30.58 2.03 11.01
CA ARG A 20 -29.66 3.11 11.45
C ARG A 20 -28.63 2.52 12.44
N GLY A 21 -27.45 3.15 12.52
CA GLY A 21 -26.29 2.62 13.26
C GLY A 21 -26.67 1.98 14.62
N PRO A 22 -26.09 0.81 14.98
CA PRO A 22 -24.74 0.35 14.62
C PRO A 22 -24.63 -0.68 13.47
N SER A 23 -25.73 -1.10 12.83
CA SER A 23 -25.68 -2.19 11.82
C SER A 23 -24.95 -1.80 10.51
N ASN A 24 -24.75 -0.51 10.25
CA ASN A 24 -24.03 0.00 9.08
C ASN A 24 -22.50 0.10 9.29
N LEU A 25 -21.98 -0.51 10.36
CA LEU A 25 -20.54 -0.54 10.63
C LEU A 25 -19.83 -1.63 9.80
N PHE A 26 -20.57 -2.66 9.36
CA PHE A 26 -20.00 -3.79 8.66
C PHE A 26 -20.57 -3.93 7.24
N GLY A 27 -19.71 -4.28 6.29
CA GLY A 27 -20.11 -4.75 4.98
C GLY A 27 -20.70 -6.17 5.08
N HIS A 28 -21.76 -6.43 4.32
CA HIS A 28 -22.50 -7.69 4.31
C HIS A 28 -22.55 -8.28 2.90
N PRO A 29 -21.45 -8.88 2.40
CA PRO A 29 -21.45 -9.53 1.11
C PRO A 29 -22.37 -10.77 1.13
N THR A 30 -23.06 -11.01 0.02
CA THR A 30 -23.83 -12.24 -0.20
C THR A 30 -22.99 -13.24 -0.99
N ASP A 31 -23.18 -14.55 -0.78
CA ASP A 31 -22.46 -15.60 -1.53
C ASP A 31 -22.52 -15.36 -3.04
N LYS A 32 -23.73 -15.09 -3.57
CA LYS A 32 -23.95 -14.76 -4.98
C LYS A 32 -23.11 -13.58 -5.50
N ARG A 33 -22.84 -12.57 -4.66
CA ARG A 33 -22.02 -11.40 -5.06
C ARG A 33 -20.54 -11.78 -5.10
N ILE A 34 -20.07 -12.48 -4.08
CA ILE A 34 -18.69 -12.97 -4.02
C ILE A 34 -18.44 -13.89 -5.22
N ASP A 35 -19.33 -14.84 -5.50
CA ASP A 35 -19.19 -15.78 -6.61
C ASP A 35 -19.08 -15.06 -7.97
N VAL A 36 -19.87 -14.01 -8.18
CA VAL A 36 -19.80 -13.20 -9.42
C VAL A 36 -18.47 -12.47 -9.52
N VAL A 37 -18.03 -11.81 -8.45
CA VAL A 37 -16.77 -11.05 -8.44
C VAL A 37 -15.58 -12.00 -8.63
N GLU A 38 -15.54 -13.11 -7.89
CA GLU A 38 -14.48 -14.12 -8.00
C GLU A 38 -14.46 -14.77 -9.39
N SER A 39 -15.63 -15.04 -9.98
CA SER A 39 -15.70 -15.58 -11.35
C SER A 39 -15.13 -14.62 -12.40
N GLU A 40 -15.37 -13.31 -12.24
CA GLU A 40 -14.81 -12.27 -13.11
C GLU A 40 -13.30 -12.17 -12.90
N LEU A 41 -12.84 -12.13 -11.64
CA LEU A 41 -11.42 -12.09 -11.31
C LEU A 41 -10.68 -13.32 -11.86
N GLN A 42 -11.30 -14.51 -11.78
CA GLN A 42 -10.72 -15.77 -12.25
C GLN A 42 -10.73 -15.90 -13.77
N TYR A 43 -11.72 -15.33 -14.45
CA TYR A 43 -11.72 -15.26 -15.93
C TYR A 43 -10.43 -14.62 -16.45
N TRP A 44 -9.95 -13.58 -15.78
CA TRP A 44 -8.73 -12.87 -16.15
C TRP A 44 -7.43 -13.58 -15.75
N ASP A 45 -7.47 -14.62 -14.89
CA ASP A 45 -6.28 -15.43 -14.58
C ASP A 45 -5.82 -16.30 -15.76
N ASN A 46 -6.75 -16.63 -16.67
CA ASN A 46 -6.45 -17.42 -17.87
C ASN A 46 -5.89 -16.57 -19.02
N SER A 47 -5.75 -15.25 -18.82
CA SER A 47 -5.17 -14.34 -19.79
C SER A 47 -3.66 -14.53 -19.90
N THR A 48 -3.12 -14.41 -21.11
CA THR A 48 -1.67 -14.39 -21.35
C THR A 48 -1.00 -13.08 -20.93
N ALA A 49 -1.77 -11.99 -20.82
CA ALA A 49 -1.28 -10.69 -20.35
C ALA A 49 -1.20 -10.65 -18.82
N LEU A 50 -0.23 -9.89 -18.27
CA LEU A 50 -0.11 -9.64 -16.84
C LEU A 50 -1.20 -8.65 -16.41
N ILE A 51 -2.15 -9.11 -15.59
CA ILE A 51 -3.29 -8.31 -15.13
C ILE A 51 -3.14 -8.00 -13.64
N THR A 52 -3.13 -6.70 -13.32
CA THR A 52 -3.25 -6.22 -11.95
C THR A 52 -4.71 -5.98 -11.63
N LYS A 53 -5.26 -6.72 -10.68
CA LYS A 53 -6.67 -6.64 -10.27
C LYS A 53 -6.80 -5.71 -9.07
N VAL A 54 -7.41 -4.54 -9.28
CA VAL A 54 -7.64 -3.51 -8.26
C VAL A 54 -9.12 -3.48 -7.93
N VAL A 55 -9.47 -3.82 -6.69
CA VAL A 55 -10.86 -3.85 -6.22
C VAL A 55 -11.11 -2.68 -5.27
N PHE A 56 -12.26 -2.03 -5.43
CA PHE A 56 -12.70 -0.89 -4.62
C PHE A 56 -13.96 -1.28 -3.87
N GLY A 57 -13.93 -1.17 -2.55
CA GLY A 57 -15.12 -1.35 -1.72
C GLY A 57 -15.30 -0.18 -0.76
N HIS A 58 -16.48 -0.06 -0.18
CA HIS A 58 -16.70 0.94 0.86
C HIS A 58 -16.01 0.56 2.17
N PHE A 59 -16.17 -0.70 2.59
CA PHE A 59 -15.72 -1.20 3.89
C PHE A 59 -14.31 -1.80 3.81
N PRO A 60 -13.47 -1.59 4.83
CA PRO A 60 -12.24 -2.34 4.98
C PRO A 60 -12.52 -3.84 5.09
N MET A 61 -11.57 -4.68 4.69
CA MET A 61 -11.72 -6.14 4.76
C MET A 61 -11.91 -6.63 6.21
N SER A 62 -11.33 -5.92 7.19
CA SER A 62 -11.55 -6.17 8.62
C SER A 62 -12.95 -5.77 9.13
N PHE A 63 -13.65 -4.91 8.37
CA PHE A 63 -15.02 -4.46 8.63
C PHE A 63 -16.01 -5.07 7.62
N THR A 64 -15.62 -6.15 6.94
CA THR A 64 -16.50 -6.88 6.02
C THR A 64 -16.76 -8.26 6.60
N ALA A 65 -18.04 -8.58 6.82
CA ALA A 65 -18.44 -9.90 7.30
C ALA A 65 -18.15 -10.96 6.24
N SER A 66 -17.89 -12.20 6.68
CA SER A 66 -17.95 -13.32 5.75
C SER A 66 -19.39 -13.52 5.25
N SER A 67 -19.52 -14.08 4.06
CA SER A 67 -20.81 -14.52 3.53
C SER A 67 -21.45 -15.62 4.40
N LYS A 68 -22.66 -16.08 4.04
CA LYS A 68 -23.34 -17.15 4.80
C LYS A 68 -22.56 -18.46 4.77
N THR A 69 -21.82 -18.71 3.69
CA THR A 69 -20.96 -19.89 3.54
C THR A 69 -19.56 -19.70 4.13
N GLY A 70 -19.26 -18.52 4.68
CA GLY A 70 -17.96 -18.20 5.28
C GLY A 70 -16.95 -17.64 4.28
N THR A 71 -17.30 -17.50 3.01
CA THR A 71 -16.41 -17.00 1.94
C THR A 71 -16.16 -15.50 2.03
N ARG A 72 -15.01 -15.09 1.48
CA ARG A 72 -14.53 -13.71 1.38
C ARG A 72 -13.92 -13.48 -0.01
N TYR A 73 -13.65 -12.23 -0.36
CA TYR A 73 -12.87 -11.90 -1.55
C TYR A 73 -11.41 -12.30 -1.33
N GLU A 74 -10.88 -13.15 -2.20
CA GLU A 74 -9.57 -13.80 -2.03
C GLU A 74 -8.65 -13.61 -3.24
N ASN A 75 -9.21 -13.44 -4.46
CA ASN A 75 -8.44 -13.34 -5.71
C ASN A 75 -8.18 -11.90 -6.17
N VAL A 76 -7.78 -11.02 -5.25
CA VAL A 76 -7.54 -9.59 -5.52
C VAL A 76 -6.06 -9.26 -5.45
N SER A 77 -5.53 -8.41 -6.34
CA SER A 77 -4.11 -8.02 -6.27
C SER A 77 -3.90 -6.79 -5.38
N ALA A 78 -4.88 -5.90 -5.35
CA ALA A 78 -4.94 -4.71 -4.52
C ALA A 78 -6.39 -4.41 -4.12
N TYR A 79 -6.61 -4.00 -2.88
CA TYR A 79 -7.90 -3.57 -2.36
C TYR A 79 -7.83 -2.13 -1.87
N ILE A 80 -8.80 -1.32 -2.27
CA ILE A 80 -8.89 0.10 -1.91
C ILE A 80 -10.23 0.31 -1.23
N CYS A 81 -10.23 0.89 -0.03
CA CYS A 81 -11.42 1.02 0.80
C CYS A 81 -11.59 2.41 1.42
N GLY A 82 -12.71 2.62 2.11
CA GLY A 82 -12.99 3.82 2.90
C GLY A 82 -13.51 3.44 4.29
N HIS A 83 -14.55 4.14 4.75
CA HIS A 83 -15.34 3.87 5.98
C HIS A 83 -14.78 4.40 7.31
N LEU A 84 -13.50 4.22 7.65
CA LEU A 84 -13.01 4.50 9.01
C LEU A 84 -12.55 5.94 9.24
N HIS A 85 -12.52 6.75 8.18
CA HIS A 85 -12.19 8.17 8.20
C HIS A 85 -10.75 8.46 8.68
N ALA A 86 -10.37 9.75 8.63
CA ALA A 86 -8.99 10.25 8.78
C ALA A 86 -8.18 9.70 9.96
N LYS A 87 -8.84 9.54 11.12
CA LYS A 87 -8.17 9.17 12.37
C LYS A 87 -7.61 7.75 12.33
N LEU A 88 -8.20 6.88 11.51
CA LEU A 88 -7.77 5.50 11.32
C LEU A 88 -7.06 5.31 9.96
N SER A 89 -7.51 6.01 8.90
CA SER A 89 -7.00 5.84 7.54
C SER A 89 -5.52 6.24 7.33
N LYS A 90 -5.01 7.24 8.07
CA LYS A 90 -3.59 7.69 8.00
C LYS A 90 -2.57 6.57 8.25
N LYS A 91 -2.99 5.46 8.90
CA LYS A 91 -2.13 4.30 9.18
C LYS A 91 -2.67 2.98 8.62
N LEU A 92 -3.78 3.01 7.88
CA LEU A 92 -4.44 1.79 7.44
C LEU A 92 -4.00 1.42 6.02
N TRP A 93 -2.87 0.74 5.98
CA TRP A 93 -2.45 -0.09 4.87
C TRP A 93 -2.05 -1.45 5.44
N ARG A 94 -2.55 -2.54 4.84
CA ARG A 94 -2.41 -3.89 5.39
C ARG A 94 -2.06 -4.89 4.30
N LEU A 95 -1.09 -5.75 4.58
CA LEU A 95 -0.85 -6.94 3.77
C LEU A 95 -1.74 -8.06 4.28
N HIS A 96 -2.64 -8.55 3.43
CA HIS A 96 -3.40 -9.76 3.67
C HIS A 96 -2.65 -10.95 3.11
N MET A 97 -2.62 -12.04 3.87
CA MET A 97 -2.10 -13.32 3.43
C MET A 97 -3.26 -14.31 3.39
N VAL A 98 -3.57 -14.80 2.20
CA VAL A 98 -4.61 -15.78 1.94
C VAL A 98 -3.93 -17.12 1.66
N GLU A 99 -4.23 -18.08 2.52
CA GLU A 99 -3.76 -19.44 2.37
C GLU A 99 -4.82 -20.24 1.62
N THR A 100 -4.60 -20.50 0.32
CA THR A 100 -5.51 -21.38 -0.43
C THR A 100 -5.16 -22.84 -0.17
N ALA A 101 -6.15 -23.62 0.27
CA ALA A 101 -6.01 -25.06 0.40
C ALA A 101 -6.07 -25.69 -1.00
N SER A 102 -4.92 -26.04 -1.56
CA SER A 102 -4.84 -26.84 -2.78
C SER A 102 -5.11 -28.30 -2.48
N ASP A 103 -5.86 -28.94 -3.37
CA ASP A 103 -6.17 -30.36 -3.29
C ASP A 103 -4.89 -31.22 -3.31
N SER A 104 -5.00 -32.39 -2.69
CA SER A 104 -4.00 -33.30 -2.09
C SER A 104 -2.59 -33.57 -2.69
N ARG A 105 -2.04 -32.82 -3.65
CA ARG A 105 -0.63 -33.00 -4.13
C ARG A 105 0.12 -31.73 -4.55
N ASP A 106 -0.49 -30.55 -4.52
CA ASP A 106 0.16 -29.32 -4.98
C ASP A 106 0.59 -28.43 -3.81
N ARG A 107 1.75 -27.76 -3.93
CA ARG A 107 2.29 -26.88 -2.87
C ARG A 107 1.25 -25.83 -2.50
N LYS A 108 0.98 -25.69 -1.19
CA LYS A 108 0.10 -24.65 -0.61
C LYS A 108 0.41 -23.29 -1.25
N ARG A 109 -0.51 -22.75 -2.05
CA ARG A 109 -0.35 -21.43 -2.67
C ARG A 109 -0.76 -20.36 -1.67
N VAL A 110 0.22 -19.61 -1.19
CA VAL A 110 0.01 -18.40 -0.39
C VAL A 110 -0.12 -17.22 -1.34
N HIS A 111 -1.28 -16.60 -1.35
CA HIS A 111 -1.57 -15.40 -2.14
C HIS A 111 -1.62 -14.20 -1.20
N ASN A 112 -0.96 -13.10 -1.56
CA ASN A 112 -0.93 -11.91 -0.72
C ASN A 112 -1.42 -10.71 -1.50
N PHE A 113 -2.14 -9.81 -0.83
CA PHE A 113 -2.59 -8.56 -1.44
C PHE A 113 -2.57 -7.42 -0.44
N TRP A 114 -2.41 -6.21 -0.95
CA TRP A 114 -2.42 -5.01 -0.13
C TRP A 114 -3.81 -4.39 -0.09
N GLU A 115 -4.22 -3.98 1.10
CA GLU A 115 -5.36 -3.13 1.36
C GLU A 115 -4.88 -1.72 1.71
N TRP A 116 -5.48 -0.69 1.11
CA TRP A 116 -5.29 0.71 1.48
C TRP A 116 -6.63 1.39 1.74
N GLU A 117 -6.76 1.98 2.92
CA GLU A 117 -7.86 2.92 3.15
C GLU A 117 -7.54 4.27 2.53
N LEU A 118 -8.51 4.86 1.83
CA LEU A 118 -8.38 6.18 1.23
C LEU A 118 -8.46 7.27 2.31
N GLY A 119 -7.89 8.42 1.95
CA GLY A 119 -7.99 9.60 2.79
C GLY A 119 -9.42 10.09 2.95
N ASP A 120 -9.71 10.74 4.08
CA ASP A 120 -11.01 11.32 4.35
C ASP A 120 -11.04 12.81 4.00
N TRP A 121 -11.95 13.17 3.10
CA TRP A 121 -12.17 14.55 2.73
C TRP A 121 -12.96 15.33 3.78
N LYS A 122 -13.91 14.67 4.45
CA LYS A 122 -14.93 15.33 5.25
C LYS A 122 -14.36 15.99 6.50
N GLU A 123 -13.47 15.28 7.22
CA GLU A 123 -12.94 15.77 8.50
C GLU A 123 -11.53 16.32 8.41
N SER A 124 -10.65 15.73 7.59
CA SER A 124 -9.22 16.10 7.58
C SER A 124 -8.67 16.49 6.21
N LYS A 125 -9.52 16.61 5.18
CA LYS A 125 -9.10 16.90 3.79
C LYS A 125 -7.85 16.11 3.35
N LEU A 126 -7.78 14.84 3.77
CA LEU A 126 -6.65 13.97 3.50
C LEU A 126 -6.84 13.33 2.13
N ILE A 127 -5.84 13.47 1.27
CA ILE A 127 -5.75 12.81 -0.03
C ILE A 127 -4.64 11.77 0.05
N ARG A 128 -4.91 10.57 -0.46
CA ARG A 128 -3.87 9.57 -0.76
C ARG A 128 -3.68 9.50 -2.27
N ILE A 129 -2.45 9.71 -2.74
CA ILE A 129 -2.05 9.46 -4.12
C ILE A 129 -1.40 8.10 -4.16
N LEU A 130 -2.02 7.16 -4.89
CA LEU A 130 -1.50 5.82 -5.12
C LEU A 130 -0.99 5.72 -6.56
N ALA A 131 0.25 5.23 -6.74
CA ALA A 131 0.84 5.00 -8.04
C ALA A 131 1.22 3.51 -8.18
N LEU A 132 0.71 2.90 -9.25
CA LEU A 132 1.04 1.54 -9.67
C LEU A 132 2.03 1.64 -10.84
N ASP A 133 3.31 1.37 -10.58
CA ASP A 133 4.37 1.34 -11.59
C ASP A 133 4.79 -0.11 -11.86
N GLY A 134 4.05 -0.74 -12.76
CA GLY A 134 4.19 -2.16 -13.01
C GLY A 134 3.72 -2.99 -11.81
N GLU A 135 4.63 -3.70 -11.16
CA GLU A 135 4.34 -4.47 -9.94
C GLU A 135 4.63 -3.65 -8.67
N ALA A 136 5.39 -2.56 -8.81
CA ALA A 136 5.71 -1.69 -7.69
C ALA A 136 4.51 -0.80 -7.39
N VAL A 137 4.15 -0.74 -6.12
CA VAL A 137 3.17 0.23 -5.63
C VAL A 137 3.93 1.31 -4.88
N SER A 138 3.46 2.54 -4.96
CA SER A 138 3.90 3.63 -4.12
C SER A 138 2.71 4.49 -3.73
N PHE A 139 2.73 5.10 -2.55
CA PHE A 139 1.70 6.04 -2.16
C PHE A 139 2.27 7.21 -1.37
N LEU A 140 1.50 8.28 -1.32
CA LEU A 140 1.77 9.47 -0.53
C LEU A 140 0.46 10.04 0.01
N ASP A 141 0.46 10.38 1.28
CA ASP A 141 -0.65 11.05 1.95
C ASP A 141 -0.38 12.55 2.05
N LEU A 142 -1.39 13.35 1.72
CA LEU A 142 -1.36 14.81 1.70
C LEU A 142 -2.55 15.34 2.46
N GLU A 143 -2.31 16.21 3.43
CA GLU A 143 -3.36 16.96 4.10
C GLU A 143 -3.50 18.31 3.39
N LEU A 144 -4.66 18.55 2.77
CA LEU A 144 -4.91 19.80 2.07
C LEU A 144 -5.41 20.88 3.02
N GLU A 145 -4.57 21.86 3.30
CA GLU A 145 -4.99 23.05 4.05
C GLU A 145 -5.77 24.03 3.16
N GLN A 146 -5.21 24.35 1.98
CA GLN A 146 -5.76 25.31 1.02
C GLN A 146 -5.62 24.81 -0.42
N GLU A 147 -4.48 25.06 -1.05
CA GLU A 147 -4.15 24.63 -2.41
C GLU A 147 -3.34 23.34 -2.42
N PHE A 148 -3.35 22.65 -3.56
CA PHE A 148 -2.57 21.44 -3.72
C PHE A 148 -1.07 21.79 -3.74
N PRO A 149 -0.29 21.37 -2.72
CA PRO A 149 1.11 21.74 -2.65
C PRO A 149 1.91 21.05 -3.74
N THR A 150 3.04 21.65 -4.14
CA THR A 150 3.98 20.93 -5.00
C THR A 150 4.45 19.68 -4.28
N THR A 151 4.22 18.54 -4.92
CA THR A 151 4.27 17.24 -4.26
C THR A 151 5.12 16.29 -5.10
N ILE A 152 6.00 15.54 -4.42
CA ILE A 152 6.88 14.57 -5.04
C ILE A 152 6.54 13.17 -4.53
N LEU A 153 5.97 12.32 -5.39
CA LEU A 153 5.76 10.90 -5.13
C LEU A 153 6.84 10.11 -5.87
N ILE A 154 7.83 9.61 -5.15
CA ILE A 154 8.80 8.69 -5.73
C ILE A 154 8.06 7.36 -6.00
N THR A 155 8.07 6.90 -7.25
CA THR A 155 7.36 5.68 -7.67
C THR A 155 8.26 4.45 -7.62
N TYR A 156 9.55 4.61 -7.91
CA TYR A 156 10.55 3.56 -7.75
C TYR A 156 11.94 4.18 -7.47
N PRO A 157 12.79 3.59 -6.61
CA PRO A 157 12.60 2.34 -5.85
C PRO A 157 11.54 2.49 -4.74
N THR A 158 10.89 1.41 -4.35
CA THR A 158 9.82 1.41 -3.34
C THR A 158 10.35 1.60 -1.91
N ASP A 159 9.51 2.14 -1.01
CA ASP A 159 9.86 2.35 0.40
C ASP A 159 9.93 1.01 1.16
N SER A 160 11.10 0.64 1.66
CA SER A 160 11.27 -0.66 2.33
C SER A 160 10.55 -0.76 3.69
N ARG A 161 10.01 0.34 4.24
CA ARG A 161 9.21 0.35 5.47
C ARG A 161 7.77 -0.12 5.25
N SER A 162 7.20 0.26 4.12
CA SER A 162 5.75 0.22 3.93
C SER A 162 5.30 -0.35 2.60
N MET A 163 6.23 -0.78 1.75
CA MET A 163 5.95 -0.92 0.33
C MET A 163 6.57 -2.18 -0.27
N ASN A 164 5.71 -3.05 -0.79
CA ASN A 164 6.15 -4.20 -1.60
C ASN A 164 5.33 -4.36 -2.88
N THR A 165 5.79 -5.24 -3.77
CA THR A 165 5.13 -5.56 -5.03
C THR A 165 3.78 -6.23 -4.82
N ILE A 166 2.93 -6.06 -5.84
CA ILE A 166 1.62 -6.68 -5.97
C ILE A 166 1.73 -8.21 -6.18
N THR A 167 2.86 -8.69 -6.71
CA THR A 167 3.09 -10.10 -7.03
C THR A 167 4.31 -10.65 -6.28
N THR A 168 4.20 -11.90 -5.84
CA THR A 168 5.26 -12.65 -5.13
C THR A 168 6.21 -13.39 -6.07
N ASP A 169 5.81 -13.64 -7.32
CA ASP A 169 6.61 -14.37 -8.29
C ASP A 169 7.59 -13.44 -9.02
N ARG A 170 8.84 -13.46 -8.54
CA ARG A 170 10.04 -12.85 -9.13
C ARG A 170 10.04 -11.33 -9.17
N HIS A 171 10.47 -10.72 -8.06
CA HIS A 171 11.00 -9.35 -8.09
C HIS A 171 12.10 -9.22 -9.14
N SER A 172 11.77 -8.57 -10.25
CA SER A 172 12.78 -8.12 -11.20
C SER A 172 13.41 -6.85 -10.66
N ILE A 173 14.71 -6.89 -10.37
CA ILE A 173 15.46 -5.71 -9.99
C ILE A 173 15.40 -4.73 -11.14
N ARG A 174 14.77 -3.58 -10.94
CA ARG A 174 14.72 -2.53 -11.97
C ARG A 174 15.91 -1.59 -11.83
N ASN A 175 16.52 -1.29 -12.98
CA ASN A 175 17.63 -0.37 -13.13
C ASN A 175 17.15 1.03 -13.54
N ASP A 176 16.16 1.55 -12.82
CA ASP A 176 15.69 2.92 -12.97
C ASP A 176 15.31 3.56 -11.63
N ILE A 177 15.20 4.89 -11.64
CA ILE A 177 14.50 5.69 -10.63
C ILE A 177 13.37 6.42 -11.34
N SER A 178 12.20 6.44 -10.73
CA SER A 178 11.03 7.16 -11.22
C SER A 178 10.35 7.95 -10.11
N ALA A 179 9.88 9.15 -10.44
CA ALA A 179 9.11 9.99 -9.53
C ALA A 179 8.05 10.79 -10.28
N LEU A 180 6.89 10.98 -9.65
CA LEU A 180 5.84 11.88 -10.08
C LEU A 180 5.98 13.20 -9.32
N VAL A 181 6.12 14.31 -10.04
CA VAL A 181 6.19 15.66 -9.48
C VAL A 181 4.95 16.43 -9.91
N PHE A 182 4.05 16.66 -8.97
CA PHE A 182 2.82 17.43 -9.19
C PHE A 182 3.07 18.87 -8.77
N SER A 183 2.90 19.83 -9.67
CA SER A 183 3.06 21.25 -9.35
C SER A 183 2.18 22.13 -10.22
N HIS A 184 1.79 23.28 -9.68
CA HIS A 184 1.17 24.38 -10.44
C HIS A 184 2.21 25.19 -11.22
N HIS A 185 3.50 25.07 -10.87
CA HIS A 185 4.60 25.74 -11.54
C HIS A 185 5.35 24.78 -12.46
N ILE A 186 6.05 25.33 -13.45
CA ILE A 186 6.89 24.53 -14.36
C ILE A 186 8.09 24.02 -13.55
N ILE A 187 8.33 22.72 -13.60
CA ILE A 187 9.49 22.10 -12.95
C ILE A 187 10.68 22.17 -13.93
N LEU A 188 11.75 22.83 -13.51
CA LEU A 188 12.96 23.05 -14.30
C LEU A 188 13.96 21.90 -14.18
N ASN A 189 14.16 21.41 -12.96
CA ASN A 189 15.13 20.34 -12.68
C ASN A 189 14.59 19.41 -11.59
N VAL A 190 14.87 18.12 -11.73
CA VAL A 190 14.57 17.11 -10.73
C VAL A 190 15.81 16.24 -10.52
N THR A 191 16.25 16.10 -9.28
CA THR A 191 17.44 15.32 -8.92
C THR A 191 17.08 14.35 -7.81
N ALA A 192 17.39 13.07 -7.99
CA ALA A 192 17.39 12.09 -6.91
C ALA A 192 18.76 12.07 -6.24
N LYS A 193 18.80 12.10 -4.91
CA LYS A 193 20.02 11.89 -4.13
C LYS A 193 19.88 10.61 -3.34
N VAL A 194 20.93 9.80 -3.37
CA VAL A 194 21.03 8.55 -2.62
C VAL A 194 21.98 8.74 -1.45
N PHE A 195 21.59 8.29 -0.27
CA PHE A 195 22.36 8.38 0.97
C PHE A 195 22.64 6.99 1.54
N ASP A 196 23.81 6.80 2.15
CA ASP A 196 24.15 5.55 2.84
C ASP A 196 24.18 5.77 4.36
N SER A 197 23.26 5.12 5.07
CA SER A 197 23.13 5.21 6.53
C SER A 197 24.34 4.64 7.27
N SER A 198 25.06 3.68 6.69
CA SER A 198 26.32 3.16 7.27
C SER A 198 27.45 4.19 7.25
N SER A 199 27.31 5.24 6.44
CA SER A 199 28.26 6.34 6.29
C SER A 199 27.77 7.64 6.93
N ASN A 200 26.88 7.56 7.93
CA ASN A 200 26.24 8.71 8.57
C ASN A 200 25.42 9.56 7.58
N PHE A 201 24.67 8.89 6.69
CA PHE A 201 23.81 9.50 5.66
C PHE A 201 24.57 10.47 4.73
N LYS A 202 25.81 10.14 4.36
CA LYS A 202 26.49 10.85 3.28
C LYS A 202 25.84 10.54 1.93
N ILE A 203 25.83 11.54 1.06
CA ILE A 203 25.39 11.39 -0.33
C ILE A 203 26.40 10.48 -1.04
N VAL A 204 25.91 9.39 -1.60
CA VAL A 204 26.72 8.43 -2.37
C VAL A 204 26.52 8.60 -3.88
N GLU A 205 25.36 9.11 -4.31
CA GLU A 205 25.10 9.41 -5.73
C GLU A 205 24.06 10.53 -5.86
N GLU A 206 24.24 11.39 -6.86
CA GLU A 206 23.25 12.37 -7.30
C GLU A 206 22.89 12.11 -8.77
N ILE A 207 21.60 11.90 -9.04
CA ILE A 207 21.11 11.40 -10.32
C ILE A 207 20.08 12.39 -10.86
N PRO A 208 20.36 13.10 -11.96
CA PRO A 208 19.37 13.97 -12.60
C PRO A 208 18.30 13.13 -13.29
N LEU A 209 17.03 13.46 -13.03
CA LEU A 209 15.86 12.81 -13.60
C LEU A 209 15.34 13.63 -14.79
N GLN A 210 15.05 12.94 -15.89
CA GLN A 210 14.53 13.55 -17.11
C GLN A 210 13.02 13.42 -17.18
N LEU A 211 12.36 14.46 -17.70
CA LEU A 211 10.93 14.42 -17.96
C LEU A 211 10.62 13.39 -19.05
N VAL A 212 9.71 12.46 -18.76
CA VAL A 212 9.26 11.46 -19.74
C VAL A 212 8.28 12.10 -20.72
N THR A 213 8.79 12.56 -21.85
CA THR A 213 7.97 13.07 -22.96
C THR A 213 7.51 11.93 -23.86
N SER A 214 6.25 11.96 -24.30
CA SER A 214 5.76 11.03 -25.34
C SER A 214 5.38 11.84 -26.56
N SER A 215 5.73 11.35 -27.74
CA SER A 215 5.65 12.03 -29.04
C SER A 215 4.23 12.44 -29.50
N SER A 216 3.18 12.23 -28.70
CA SER A 216 1.79 12.33 -29.19
C SER A 216 0.75 12.92 -28.22
N SER A 217 1.13 13.64 -27.16
CA SER A 217 0.12 14.29 -26.30
C SER A 217 0.58 15.62 -25.71
N THR A 218 -0.20 16.68 -25.94
CA THR A 218 -0.12 18.02 -25.31
C THR A 218 -0.46 18.01 -23.81
N VAL A 219 -0.65 16.83 -23.22
CA VAL A 219 -1.02 16.65 -21.81
C VAL A 219 0.24 16.71 -20.96
N TYR A 220 0.23 17.59 -19.95
CA TYR A 220 1.26 17.65 -18.92
C TYR A 220 1.44 16.27 -18.27
N LYS A 221 2.66 15.72 -18.32
CA LYS A 221 3.01 14.45 -17.67
C LYS A 221 3.94 14.73 -16.50
N PRO A 222 3.53 14.46 -15.25
CA PRO A 222 4.37 14.72 -14.08
C PRO A 222 5.49 13.70 -13.87
N LEU A 223 5.78 12.81 -14.84
CA LEU A 223 6.69 11.68 -14.66
C LEU A 223 8.14 12.04 -15.03
N PHE A 224 9.03 11.91 -14.05
CA PHE A 224 10.47 12.06 -14.19
C PHE A 224 11.16 10.71 -13.99
N HIS A 225 12.15 10.41 -14.83
CA HIS A 225 12.81 9.11 -14.89
C HIS A 225 14.31 9.24 -15.17
N ALA A 226 15.08 8.33 -14.58
CA ALA A 226 16.51 8.16 -14.84
C ALA A 226 16.86 6.67 -14.80
N LYS A 227 17.91 6.31 -15.55
CA LYS A 227 18.57 5.02 -15.37
C LYS A 227 19.60 5.12 -14.25
N TRP A 228 19.78 4.03 -13.52
CA TRP A 228 20.82 3.88 -12.50
C TRP A 228 21.31 2.43 -12.47
N ASN A 229 22.38 2.16 -11.73
CA ASN A 229 22.84 0.80 -11.49
C ASN A 229 22.32 0.29 -10.14
N ALA A 230 21.21 -0.46 -10.15
CA ALA A 230 20.60 -0.97 -8.91
C ALA A 230 21.53 -1.93 -8.14
N GLU A 231 22.41 -2.64 -8.85
CA GLU A 231 23.38 -3.58 -8.26
C GLU A 231 24.33 -2.89 -7.25
N SER A 232 24.66 -1.61 -7.47
CA SER A 232 25.47 -0.81 -6.53
C SER A 232 24.80 -0.65 -5.16
N TYR A 233 23.49 -0.83 -5.10
CA TYR A 233 22.65 -0.60 -3.93
C TYR A 233 22.13 -1.88 -3.27
N LYS A 234 22.68 -3.04 -3.65
CA LYS A 234 22.41 -4.30 -2.95
C LYS A 234 22.96 -4.26 -1.53
N SER A 235 22.14 -4.73 -0.60
CA SER A 235 22.47 -4.69 0.84
C SER A 235 21.70 -5.78 1.58
N THR A 236 22.30 -6.31 2.64
CA THR A 236 21.62 -7.18 3.60
C THR A 236 20.57 -6.43 4.40
N SER A 237 20.84 -5.17 4.76
CA SER A 237 19.90 -4.31 5.47
C SER A 237 18.94 -3.58 4.50
N PRO A 238 17.61 -3.66 4.72
CA PRO A 238 16.61 -2.94 3.93
C PRO A 238 16.60 -1.42 4.16
N THR A 239 17.37 -0.91 5.13
CA THR A 239 17.44 0.52 5.50
C THR A 239 18.82 1.13 5.31
N ARG A 240 19.71 0.43 4.61
CA ARG A 240 21.06 0.95 4.34
C ARG A 240 21.00 2.19 3.46
N TYR A 241 20.33 2.07 2.30
CA TYR A 241 20.26 3.15 1.33
C TYR A 241 18.94 3.89 1.43
N TRP A 242 19.03 5.21 1.28
CA TRP A 242 17.90 6.14 1.34
C TRP A 242 17.88 6.98 0.08
N VAL A 243 16.69 7.30 -0.40
CA VAL A 243 16.48 8.17 -1.55
C VAL A 243 15.66 9.39 -1.14
N GLN A 244 16.05 10.54 -1.67
CA GLN A 244 15.28 11.78 -1.58
C GLN A 244 15.31 12.48 -2.93
N VAL A 245 14.17 12.97 -3.38
CA VAL A 245 14.05 13.68 -4.66
C VAL A 245 13.85 15.17 -4.41
N PHE A 246 14.59 15.97 -5.17
CA PHE A 246 14.61 17.42 -5.12
C PHE A 246 14.06 17.93 -6.45
N ALA A 247 13.08 18.83 -6.41
CA ALA A 247 12.54 19.49 -7.59
C ALA A 247 12.77 21.01 -7.48
N LEU A 248 13.26 21.62 -8.55
CA LEU A 248 13.40 23.08 -8.67
C LEU A 248 12.32 23.58 -9.62
N ASP A 249 11.49 24.51 -9.16
CA ASP A 249 10.45 25.11 -10.00
C ASP A 249 10.92 26.39 -10.71
N SER A 250 10.07 26.92 -11.60
CA SER A 250 10.30 28.14 -12.37
C SER A 250 10.38 29.41 -11.54
N GLN A 251 9.94 29.38 -10.27
CA GLN A 251 10.07 30.49 -9.32
C GLN A 251 11.38 30.40 -8.53
N GLY A 252 12.22 29.40 -8.80
CA GLY A 252 13.46 29.16 -8.07
C GLY A 252 13.25 28.50 -6.70
N LYS A 253 12.04 28.06 -6.38
CA LYS A 253 11.77 27.33 -5.13
C LYS A 253 12.20 25.87 -5.30
N GLN A 254 12.97 25.40 -4.33
CA GLN A 254 13.33 23.99 -4.22
C GLN A 254 12.34 23.27 -3.30
N ILE A 255 11.73 22.22 -3.82
CA ILE A 255 10.84 21.31 -3.08
C ILE A 255 11.56 19.98 -2.89
N LEU A 256 11.44 19.40 -1.69
CA LEU A 256 12.06 18.13 -1.33
C LEU A 256 10.97 17.11 -1.03
N SER A 257 11.18 15.86 -1.43
CA SER A 257 10.40 14.74 -0.92
C SER A 257 10.83 14.40 0.51
N GLU A 258 9.98 13.66 1.24
CA GLU A 258 10.44 12.97 2.45
C GLU A 258 11.56 11.97 2.10
N PRO A 259 12.63 11.89 2.89
CA PRO A 259 13.65 10.86 2.72
C PRO A 259 13.08 9.50 3.10
N ARG A 260 13.34 8.49 2.27
CA ARG A 260 12.84 7.14 2.52
C ARG A 260 13.88 6.06 2.26
N PRO A 261 13.93 4.99 3.07
CA PRO A 261 14.79 3.86 2.82
C PRO A 261 14.25 3.04 1.64
N PHE A 262 15.14 2.37 0.92
CA PHE A 262 14.74 1.45 -0.14
C PHE A 262 15.62 0.20 -0.13
N SER A 263 15.08 -0.87 -0.72
CA SER A 263 15.83 -2.09 -1.01
C SER A 263 15.58 -2.50 -2.46
N VAL A 264 16.64 -2.57 -3.26
CA VAL A 264 16.57 -3.04 -4.65
C VAL A 264 16.19 -4.53 -4.74
N ASP A 265 16.46 -5.29 -3.68
CA ASP A 265 16.12 -6.72 -3.56
C ASP A 265 14.67 -6.96 -3.08
N GLY A 266 13.87 -5.90 -2.88
CA GLY A 266 12.50 -6.01 -2.38
C GLY A 266 12.40 -6.40 -0.89
N LYS A 267 13.49 -6.27 -0.12
CA LYS A 267 13.49 -6.59 1.31
C LYS A 267 12.69 -5.55 2.08
N LEU A 268 11.77 -6.02 2.91
CA LEU A 268 10.99 -5.17 3.81
C LEU A 268 11.60 -5.13 5.20
N ILE A 269 11.37 -4.02 5.90
CA ILE A 269 11.54 -3.97 7.34
C ILE A 269 10.39 -4.76 7.96
N CYS A 270 10.67 -5.98 8.41
CA CYS A 270 9.76 -6.70 9.28
C CYS A 270 9.83 -6.08 10.69
N THR A 271 8.95 -5.12 10.99
CA THR A 271 8.73 -4.75 12.38
C THR A 271 7.83 -5.81 13.02
N ALA A 272 8.16 -6.30 14.22
CA ALA A 272 7.32 -7.24 14.97
C ALA A 272 5.87 -6.72 15.15
N LEU A 273 5.69 -5.40 15.08
CA LEU A 273 4.40 -4.72 15.08
C LEU A 273 3.55 -5.07 13.85
N MET A 274 4.13 -5.13 12.64
CA MET A 274 3.41 -5.53 11.42
C MET A 274 2.90 -6.98 11.50
N TRP A 275 3.64 -7.87 12.15
CA TRP A 275 3.19 -9.25 12.42
C TRP A 275 2.08 -9.30 13.47
N ALA A 276 2.19 -8.51 14.54
CA ALA A 276 1.19 -8.48 15.63
C ALA A 276 -0.20 -8.01 15.14
N TYR A 277 -0.26 -7.12 14.15
CA TYR A 277 -1.51 -6.71 13.51
C TYR A 277 -2.00 -7.62 12.37
N GLY A 278 -1.16 -8.56 11.89
CA GLY A 278 -1.43 -9.43 10.74
C GLY A 278 -1.79 -10.88 11.08
N ALA A 279 -1.39 -11.40 12.25
CA ALA A 279 -1.59 -12.82 12.60
C ALA A 279 -2.96 -13.14 13.24
N ALA A 280 -3.66 -12.14 13.78
CA ALA A 280 -4.97 -12.34 14.37
C ALA A 280 -6.01 -11.57 13.55
N PRO A 281 -7.06 -12.21 13.01
CA PRO A 281 -8.28 -11.46 12.77
C PRO A 281 -8.60 -10.82 14.12
N VAL A 282 -8.83 -9.51 14.15
CA VAL A 282 -9.46 -8.91 15.32
C VAL A 282 -10.87 -9.49 15.30
N ALA A 283 -11.00 -10.70 15.85
CA ALA A 283 -12.26 -11.31 16.19
C ALA A 283 -12.77 -10.47 17.36
N LEU A 284 -13.35 -9.32 17.04
CA LEU A 284 -14.36 -8.74 17.91
C LEU A 284 -15.48 -9.77 17.94
N SER A 285 -15.37 -10.70 18.90
CA SER A 285 -16.46 -11.58 19.27
C SER A 285 -17.74 -10.74 19.38
N PRO A 286 -18.90 -11.23 18.93
CA PRO A 286 -20.17 -10.50 19.03
C PRO A 286 -20.48 -9.98 20.44
N ALA A 287 -19.87 -10.58 21.47
CA ALA A 287 -19.98 -10.16 22.86
C ALA A 287 -19.36 -8.77 23.16
N LEU A 288 -18.42 -8.28 22.35
CA LEU A 288 -17.80 -6.95 22.52
C LEU A 288 -18.65 -5.82 21.92
N CYS A 289 -19.69 -6.12 21.13
CA CYS A 289 -20.59 -5.11 20.56
C CYS A 289 -21.57 -4.49 21.57
N TRP A 290 -21.56 -4.94 22.83
CA TRP A 290 -22.46 -4.46 23.89
C TRP A 290 -21.73 -3.76 25.04
N VAL A 291 -20.41 -3.59 24.93
CA VAL A 291 -19.62 -2.96 26.00
C VAL A 291 -19.44 -1.47 25.68
N PRO A 292 -19.74 -0.55 26.62
CA PRO A 292 -19.67 0.89 26.37
C PRO A 292 -18.28 1.34 25.88
N PRO A 293 -18.20 2.42 25.07
CA PRO A 293 -16.95 2.91 24.45
C PRO A 293 -15.78 3.20 25.41
N LEU A 294 -16.04 3.23 26.72
CA LEU A 294 -15.05 3.44 27.78
C LEU A 294 -14.01 2.33 27.88
N LEU A 295 -14.31 1.08 27.50
CA LEU A 295 -13.36 -0.04 27.62
C LEU A 295 -12.37 -0.14 26.45
N LEU A 296 -12.67 0.46 25.30
CA LEU A 296 -11.72 0.53 24.18
C LEU A 296 -10.49 1.41 24.51
N VAL A 297 -10.69 2.42 25.36
CA VAL A 297 -9.61 3.31 25.84
C VAL A 297 -8.68 2.60 26.83
N ALA A 298 -9.22 1.69 27.65
CA ALA A 298 -8.43 0.92 28.61
C ALA A 298 -7.51 -0.12 27.94
N ALA A 299 -7.97 -0.75 26.86
CA ALA A 299 -7.16 -1.70 26.09
C ALA A 299 -5.95 -1.03 25.40
N VAL A 300 -6.08 0.26 25.04
CA VAL A 300 -4.98 1.05 24.45
C VAL A 300 -3.98 1.53 25.51
N TYR A 301 -4.36 1.60 26.79
CA TYR A 301 -3.49 2.08 27.88
C TYR A 301 -2.72 0.97 28.63
N SER A 302 -3.10 -0.30 28.47
CA SER A 302 -2.45 -1.43 29.15
C SER A 302 -1.45 -2.19 28.26
N THR A 303 -0.55 -1.47 27.58
CA THR A 303 0.68 -2.05 27.03
C THR A 303 1.92 -1.39 27.62
N ALA A 304 1.88 -1.10 28.93
CA ALA A 304 3.06 -0.75 29.71
C ALA A 304 3.57 -2.02 30.42
N THR A 305 4.69 -2.54 29.93
CA THR A 305 5.73 -3.28 30.67
C THR A 305 5.31 -4.17 31.84
N THR A 306 5.43 -5.47 31.65
CA THR A 306 6.29 -6.31 32.51
C THR A 306 6.91 -7.41 31.66
N ALA A 307 8.23 -7.35 31.54
CA ALA A 307 9.03 -8.49 31.15
C ALA A 307 9.03 -9.48 32.33
N GLU A 308 8.65 -10.73 32.08
CA GLU A 308 9.16 -11.86 32.85
C GLU A 308 9.81 -12.83 31.87
N LEU A 309 11.15 -12.86 31.97
CA LEU A 309 11.98 -13.94 31.49
C LEU A 309 11.63 -15.20 32.27
N THR A 310 11.35 -16.30 31.57
CA THR A 310 11.42 -17.64 32.18
C THR A 310 12.27 -18.53 31.29
N LEU A 311 13.35 -19.05 31.87
CA LEU A 311 14.38 -19.87 31.26
C LEU A 311 14.18 -21.33 31.69
N CYS A 312 14.38 -22.27 30.74
CA CYS A 312 14.56 -23.73 30.90
C CYS A 312 13.36 -24.55 31.45
N ASN A 313 13.13 -25.80 31.02
CA ASN A 313 14.14 -26.83 30.73
C ASN A 313 13.66 -27.89 29.72
N ILE A 314 14.67 -28.51 29.12
CA ILE A 314 14.65 -29.69 28.27
C ILE A 314 14.28 -30.94 29.09
N THR A 315 13.40 -31.78 28.54
CA THR A 315 13.59 -33.25 28.51
C THR A 315 13.29 -33.74 27.12
#